data_AF-A0A7G2LV63-F1
#
_entry.id   AF-A0A7G2LV63-F1
#
_cell.length_a   1.000
_cell.length_b   1.000
_cell.length_c   1.000
_cell.angle_alpha   90.00
_cell.angle_beta   90.00
_cell.angle_gamma   90.00
#
_symmetry.space_group_name_H-M   'P 1'
#
loop_
_entity.id
_entity.type
_entity.pdbx_description
1 polymer ?
#
loop_
_entity_poly.entity_id
_entity_poly.type
_entity_poly.pdbx_seq_one_letter_code
_entity_poly.pdbx_strand_id
1 'polypeptide(L)'
;MPITTCVFDAYGTLFDVAAAAREAAKEPAFAAIADTWPQLAEHWRLKQLQYSWLRAVTGAHDDFWQVTQEGLDWSLEKLGVADDPALRERLLALYWELQAFAEVPAMLRALKDGGLNTAILSNGSPAMLDGAVQSAGISDLLDVSLSVESVGVFKPHASVYDLVGQHYGCAKGEVLFVSSNGW
;
A
#
# COMPACT_ATOMS: atom_id res chain seq x y z
N MET A 1 -8.90 -10.84 26.05
CA MET A 1 -9.73 -9.62 26.03
C MET A 1 -10.47 -9.59 24.71
N PRO A 2 -11.66 -8.99 24.61
CA PRO A 2 -12.34 -8.86 23.32
C PRO A 2 -11.52 -7.98 22.36
N ILE A 3 -11.69 -8.19 21.06
CA ILE A 3 -11.13 -7.31 20.03
C ILE A 3 -11.90 -5.99 20.07
N THR A 4 -11.18 -4.87 20.05
CA THR A 4 -11.75 -3.52 19.99
C THR A 4 -11.24 -2.73 18.79
N THR A 5 -10.14 -3.15 18.18
CA THR A 5 -9.46 -2.41 17.12
C THR A 5 -9.07 -3.34 15.98
N CYS A 6 -9.55 -3.03 14.77
CA CYS A 6 -9.20 -3.71 13.54
C CYS A 6 -8.19 -2.85 12.77
N VAL A 7 -6.97 -3.37 12.60
CA VAL A 7 -5.89 -2.69 11.88
C VAL A 7 -5.62 -3.43 10.58
N PHE A 8 -5.65 -2.70 9.48
CA PHE A 8 -5.45 -3.22 8.15
C PHE A 8 -4.09 -2.81 7.64
N ASP A 9 -3.40 -3.75 7.02
CA ASP A 9 -2.42 -3.39 6.01
C ASP A 9 -3.11 -2.68 4.83
N ALA A 10 -2.38 -1.85 4.08
CA ALA A 10 -2.95 -1.07 2.98
C ALA A 10 -2.78 -1.76 1.63
N TYR A 11 -1.55 -1.74 1.09
CA TYR A 11 -1.26 -2.14 -0.28
C TYR A 11 -1.34 -3.67 -0.46
N GLY A 12 -2.24 -4.13 -1.31
CA GLY A 12 -2.56 -5.54 -1.53
C GLY A 12 -3.66 -6.07 -0.61
N THR A 13 -4.03 -5.35 0.46
CA THR A 13 -5.07 -5.77 1.42
C THR A 13 -6.33 -4.93 1.26
N LEU A 14 -6.24 -3.62 1.43
CA LEU A 14 -7.34 -2.70 1.14
C LEU A 14 -7.29 -2.20 -0.31
N PHE A 15 -6.09 -1.96 -0.84
CA PHE A 15 -5.89 -1.39 -2.18
C PHE A 15 -5.34 -2.41 -3.18
N ASP A 16 -5.91 -2.44 -4.39
CA ASP A 16 -5.47 -3.33 -5.48
C ASP A 16 -4.23 -2.76 -6.19
N VAL A 17 -3.03 -3.17 -5.75
CA VAL A 17 -1.75 -2.69 -6.33
C VAL A 17 -1.56 -3.06 -7.80
N ALA A 18 -2.26 -4.09 -8.30
CA ALA A 18 -2.17 -4.48 -9.70
C ALA A 18 -3.02 -3.58 -10.61
N ALA A 19 -3.97 -2.82 -10.03
CA ALA A 19 -4.86 -1.95 -10.78
C ALA A 19 -4.10 -0.92 -11.62
N ALA A 20 -2.99 -0.35 -11.12
CA ALA A 20 -2.25 0.67 -11.87
C ALA A 20 -1.75 0.17 -13.24
N ALA A 21 -1.10 -0.99 -13.27
CA ALA A 21 -0.65 -1.58 -14.53
C ALA A 21 -1.83 -2.05 -15.40
N ARG A 22 -2.87 -2.63 -14.77
CA ARG A 22 -4.09 -3.09 -15.46
C ARG A 22 -4.83 -1.95 -16.17
N GLU A 23 -4.97 -0.80 -15.52
CA GLU A 23 -5.66 0.35 -16.11
C GLU A 23 -4.82 1.01 -17.20
N ALA A 24 -3.51 1.21 -16.97
CA ALA A 24 -2.61 1.73 -17.99
C ALA A 24 -2.63 0.86 -19.27
N ALA A 25 -2.65 -0.46 -19.13
CA ALA A 25 -2.69 -1.41 -20.25
C ALA A 25 -3.96 -1.34 -21.11
N LYS A 26 -5.05 -0.77 -20.61
CA LYS A 26 -6.28 -0.53 -21.39
C LYS A 26 -6.20 0.73 -22.25
N GLU A 27 -5.25 1.62 -21.96
CA GLU A 27 -5.12 2.89 -22.67
C GLU A 27 -4.36 2.66 -24.00
N PRO A 28 -4.90 3.10 -25.15
CA PRO A 28 -4.24 2.87 -26.44
C PRO A 28 -2.83 3.45 -26.54
N ALA A 29 -2.52 4.49 -25.77
CA ALA A 29 -1.19 5.09 -25.70
C ALA A 29 -0.12 4.14 -25.12
N PHE A 30 -0.55 3.14 -24.33
CA PHE A 30 0.34 2.23 -23.59
C PHE A 30 0.17 0.77 -24.04
N ALA A 31 -0.18 0.57 -25.31
CA ALA A 31 -0.35 -0.77 -25.90
C ALA A 31 0.89 -1.67 -25.77
N ALA A 32 2.09 -1.08 -25.56
CA ALA A 32 3.34 -1.80 -25.33
C ALA A 32 3.30 -2.74 -24.11
N ILE A 33 2.44 -2.47 -23.12
CA ILE A 33 2.27 -3.32 -21.93
C ILE A 33 0.97 -4.13 -21.93
N ALA A 34 0.17 -4.09 -23.00
CA ALA A 34 -1.16 -4.71 -23.03
C ALA A 34 -1.15 -6.21 -22.67
N ASP A 35 -0.12 -6.94 -23.12
CA ASP A 35 0.03 -8.38 -22.87
C ASP A 35 0.96 -8.69 -21.67
N THR A 36 1.71 -7.70 -21.18
CA THR A 36 2.74 -7.87 -20.15
C THR A 36 2.45 -7.16 -18.83
N TRP A 37 1.31 -6.47 -18.73
CA TRP A 37 0.92 -5.75 -17.50
C TRP A 37 0.84 -6.64 -16.25
N PRO A 38 0.42 -7.92 -16.31
CA PRO A 38 0.42 -8.76 -15.11
C PRO A 38 1.84 -8.99 -14.59
N GLN A 39 2.80 -9.24 -15.49
CA GLN A 39 4.21 -9.40 -15.13
C GLN A 39 4.80 -8.07 -14.64
N LEU A 40 4.40 -6.93 -15.23
CA LEU A 40 4.81 -5.61 -14.75
C LEU A 40 4.35 -5.37 -13.32
N ALA A 41 3.06 -5.62 -13.03
CA ALA A 41 2.50 -5.48 -11.68
C ALA A 41 3.20 -6.39 -10.67
N GLU A 42 3.44 -7.64 -11.05
CA GLU A 42 4.13 -8.62 -10.20
C GLU A 42 5.57 -8.18 -9.90
N HIS A 43 6.36 -7.85 -10.92
CA HIS A 43 7.74 -7.37 -10.76
C HIS A 43 7.80 -6.11 -9.90
N TRP A 44 6.91 -5.15 -10.17
CA TRP A 44 6.89 -3.88 -9.46
C TRP A 44 6.58 -4.10 -7.98
N ARG A 45 5.53 -4.85 -7.67
CA ARG A 45 5.17 -5.15 -6.28
C ARG A 45 6.28 -5.94 -5.58
N LEU A 46 6.87 -6.92 -6.25
CA LEU A 46 7.96 -7.72 -5.69
C LEU A 46 9.17 -6.84 -5.35
N LYS A 47 9.57 -5.95 -6.25
CA LYS A 47 10.70 -5.05 -6.02
C LYS A 47 10.44 -4.01 -4.96
N GLN A 48 9.25 -3.42 -4.96
CA GLN A 48 8.83 -2.48 -3.92
C GLN A 48 8.96 -3.13 -2.52
N LEU A 49 8.49 -4.37 -2.35
CA LEU A 49 8.63 -5.11 -1.10
C LEU A 49 10.11 -5.43 -0.78
N GLN A 50 10.85 -5.99 -1.73
CA GLN A 50 12.27 -6.34 -1.54
C GLN A 50 13.12 -5.12 -1.15
N TYR A 51 12.92 -3.98 -1.80
CA TYR A 51 13.65 -2.75 -1.51
C TYR A 51 13.29 -2.21 -0.13
N SER A 52 12.02 -2.27 0.28
CA SER A 52 11.64 -1.91 1.64
C SER A 52 12.35 -2.76 2.70
N TRP A 53 12.48 -4.07 2.47
CA TRP A 53 13.20 -4.96 3.39
C TRP A 53 14.71 -4.71 3.40
N LEU A 54 15.32 -4.52 2.23
CA LEU A 54 16.75 -4.23 2.13
C LEU A 54 17.10 -2.92 2.83
N ARG A 55 16.28 -1.88 2.66
CA ARG A 55 16.45 -0.59 3.35
C ARG A 55 16.30 -0.72 4.86
N ALA A 56 15.31 -1.49 5.32
CA ALA A 56 15.13 -1.76 6.75
C ALA A 56 16.32 -2.51 7.37
N VAL A 57 16.85 -3.54 6.69
CA VAL A 57 18.00 -4.33 7.17
C VAL A 57 19.30 -3.53 7.16
N THR A 58 19.48 -2.64 6.19
CA THR A 58 20.70 -1.83 6.04
C THR A 58 20.68 -0.50 6.80
N GLY A 59 19.53 -0.12 7.37
CA GLY A 59 19.34 1.17 8.03
C GLY A 59 19.35 2.36 7.05
N ALA A 60 19.09 2.11 5.76
CA ALA A 60 19.06 3.12 4.70
C ALA A 60 17.62 3.52 4.37
N HIS A 61 16.87 3.94 5.40
CA HIS A 61 15.47 4.34 5.25
C HIS A 61 15.34 5.49 4.24
N ASP A 62 14.28 5.37 3.45
CA ASP A 62 13.78 6.39 2.52
C ASP A 62 12.27 6.19 2.46
N ASP A 63 11.52 7.18 2.00
CA ASP A 63 10.08 7.06 2.00
C ASP A 63 9.58 5.98 1.02
N PHE A 64 8.36 5.49 1.25
CA PHE A 64 7.83 4.42 0.40
C PHE A 64 7.51 4.87 -1.02
N TRP A 65 7.42 6.18 -1.26
CA TRP A 65 7.21 6.70 -2.61
C TRP A 65 8.48 6.56 -3.44
N GLN A 66 9.64 6.86 -2.86
CA GLN A 66 10.94 6.60 -3.48
C GLN A 66 11.10 5.10 -3.78
N VAL A 67 10.81 4.23 -2.81
CA VAL A 67 10.83 2.77 -3.00
C VAL A 67 9.89 2.31 -4.12
N THR A 68 8.72 2.94 -4.23
CA THR A 68 7.73 2.66 -5.28
C THR A 68 8.27 3.03 -6.65
N GLN A 69 8.87 4.21 -6.78
CA GLN A 69 9.48 4.67 -8.04
C GLN A 69 10.64 3.76 -8.46
N GLU A 70 11.54 3.43 -7.55
CA GLU A 70 12.69 2.54 -7.83
C GLU A 70 12.25 1.14 -8.26
N GLY A 71 11.20 0.61 -7.63
CA GLY A 71 10.61 -0.67 -8.00
C GLY A 71 9.97 -0.63 -9.40
N LEU A 72 9.35 0.49 -9.76
CA LEU A 72 8.77 0.70 -11.09
C LEU A 72 9.88 0.74 -12.15
N ASP A 73 10.89 1.57 -11.91
CA ASP A 73 12.00 1.80 -12.85
C ASP A 73 12.69 0.48 -13.18
N TRP A 74 12.99 -0.34 -12.16
CA TRP A 74 13.53 -1.68 -12.37
C TRP A 74 12.61 -2.58 -13.21
N SER A 75 11.30 -2.50 -12.99
CA SER A 75 10.33 -3.36 -13.66
C SER A 75 10.12 -2.98 -15.12
N LEU A 76 10.12 -1.68 -15.42
CA LEU A 76 10.09 -1.16 -16.79
C LEU A 76 11.35 -1.57 -17.56
N GLU A 77 12.53 -1.43 -16.95
CA GLU A 77 13.80 -1.91 -17.53
C GLU A 77 13.75 -3.41 -17.80
N LYS A 78 13.27 -4.19 -16.82
CA LYS A 78 13.17 -5.65 -16.93
C LYS A 78 12.29 -6.12 -18.07
N LEU A 79 11.25 -5.36 -18.41
CA LEU A 79 10.33 -5.64 -19.50
C LEU A 79 10.70 -4.95 -20.83
N GLY A 80 11.78 -4.17 -20.85
CA GLY A 80 12.24 -3.47 -22.05
C GLY A 80 11.34 -2.32 -22.49
N VAL A 81 10.64 -1.67 -21.54
CA VAL A 81 9.72 -0.54 -21.78
C VAL A 81 10.13 0.74 -21.02
N ALA A 82 11.39 0.82 -20.58
CA ALA A 82 11.92 1.96 -19.82
C ALA A 82 12.06 3.26 -20.65
N ASP A 83 12.10 3.15 -21.98
CA ASP A 83 12.26 4.30 -22.88
C ASP A 83 10.97 5.12 -23.07
N ASP A 84 9.88 4.77 -22.38
CA ASP A 84 8.60 5.49 -22.40
C ASP A 84 8.36 6.25 -21.07
N PRO A 85 8.76 7.53 -20.99
CA PRO A 85 8.55 8.33 -19.78
C PRO A 85 7.06 8.62 -19.52
N ALA A 86 6.21 8.68 -20.55
CA ALA A 86 4.79 8.93 -20.39
C ALA A 86 4.10 7.72 -19.72
N LEU A 87 4.50 6.50 -20.08
CA LEU A 87 4.05 5.29 -19.40
C LEU A 87 4.44 5.30 -17.91
N ARG A 88 5.70 5.63 -17.61
CA ARG A 88 6.19 5.72 -16.23
C ARG A 88 5.36 6.70 -15.41
N GLU A 89 5.16 7.92 -15.91
CA GLU A 89 4.35 8.95 -15.24
C GLU A 89 2.91 8.49 -15.03
N ARG A 90 2.31 7.85 -16.04
CA ARG A 90 0.94 7.34 -15.93
C ARG A 90 0.81 6.26 -14.86
N LEU A 91 1.74 5.30 -14.82
CA LEU A 91 1.73 4.23 -13.83
C LEU A 91 1.86 4.78 -12.41
N LEU A 92 2.75 5.75 -12.19
CA LEU A 92 2.89 6.42 -10.90
C LEU A 92 1.63 7.18 -10.50
N ALA A 93 1.01 7.93 -11.42
CA ALA A 93 -0.25 8.62 -11.15
C ALA A 93 -1.36 7.64 -10.75
N LEU A 94 -1.51 6.53 -11.47
CA LEU A 94 -2.49 5.48 -11.14
C LEU A 94 -2.19 4.80 -9.80
N TYR A 95 -0.91 4.66 -9.44
CA TYR A 95 -0.52 4.10 -8.14
C TYR A 95 -0.77 5.08 -6.98
N TRP A 96 -0.73 6.39 -7.25
CA TRP A 96 -1.09 7.41 -6.27
C TRP A 96 -2.59 7.40 -5.95
N GLU A 97 -3.42 7.07 -6.94
CA GLU A 97 -4.89 7.10 -6.86
C GLU A 97 -5.52 5.70 -6.77
N LEU A 98 -4.81 4.74 -6.17
CA LEU A 98 -5.28 3.36 -6.07
C LEU A 98 -6.68 3.26 -5.48
N GLN A 99 -7.50 2.44 -6.14
CA GLN A 99 -8.84 2.11 -5.66
C GLN A 99 -8.78 0.99 -4.62
N ALA A 100 -9.73 1.03 -3.69
CA ALA A 100 -9.92 -0.09 -2.77
C ALA A 100 -10.55 -1.30 -3.48
N PHE A 101 -10.36 -2.50 -2.95
CA PHE A 101 -11.14 -3.66 -3.37
C PHE A 101 -12.64 -3.42 -3.14
N ALA A 102 -13.49 -3.99 -4.00
CA ALA A 102 -14.91 -3.63 -4.06
C ALA A 102 -15.68 -3.87 -2.75
N GLU A 103 -15.26 -4.85 -1.97
CA GLU A 103 -15.83 -5.22 -0.68
C GLU A 103 -15.41 -4.30 0.49
N VAL A 104 -14.31 -3.56 0.33
CA VAL A 104 -13.67 -2.81 1.44
C VAL A 104 -14.60 -1.77 2.05
N PRO A 105 -15.31 -0.91 1.30
CA PRO A 105 -16.16 0.11 1.92
C PRO A 105 -17.28 -0.50 2.76
N ALA A 106 -17.91 -1.58 2.29
CA ALA A 106 -18.98 -2.25 3.03
C ALA A 106 -18.45 -2.95 4.28
N MET A 107 -17.28 -3.59 4.18
CA MET A 107 -16.60 -4.24 5.29
C MET A 107 -16.21 -3.25 6.39
N LEU A 108 -15.55 -2.14 6.04
CA LEU A 108 -15.14 -1.12 7.02
C LEU A 108 -16.34 -0.50 7.73
N ARG A 109 -17.43 -0.24 6.99
CA ARG A 109 -18.68 0.27 7.58
C ARG A 109 -19.27 -0.70 8.60
N ALA A 110 -19.36 -1.99 8.26
CA ALA A 110 -19.88 -2.99 9.19
C ALA A 110 -19.05 -3.08 10.48
N LEU A 111 -17.73 -2.91 10.41
CA LEU A 111 -16.88 -2.88 11.60
C LEU A 111 -17.11 -1.63 12.45
N LYS A 112 -17.21 -0.45 11.83
CA LYS A 112 -17.51 0.81 12.55
C LYS A 112 -18.90 0.79 13.18
N ASP A 113 -19.91 0.29 12.47
CA ASP A 113 -21.27 0.13 13.00
C ASP A 113 -21.30 -0.85 14.18
N GLY A 114 -20.37 -1.81 14.22
CA GLY A 114 -20.12 -2.71 15.34
C GLY A 114 -19.38 -2.10 16.52
N GLY A 115 -19.00 -0.81 16.45
CA GLY A 115 -18.28 -0.09 17.51
C GLY A 115 -16.78 -0.41 17.59
N LEU A 116 -16.20 -1.00 16.55
CA LEU A 116 -14.77 -1.27 16.47
C LEU A 116 -14.03 -0.08 15.87
N ASN A 117 -12.83 0.20 16.39
CA ASN A 117 -11.92 1.12 15.74
C ASN A 117 -11.41 0.51 14.43
N THR A 118 -11.28 1.32 13.38
CA THR A 118 -10.72 0.89 12.09
C THR A 118 -9.52 1.75 11.73
N ALA A 119 -8.37 1.12 11.47
CA ALA A 119 -7.14 1.85 11.15
C ALA A 119 -6.37 1.19 10.03
N ILE A 120 -5.55 1.99 9.35
CA ILE A 120 -4.44 1.47 8.54
C ILE A 120 -3.16 1.50 9.36
N LEU A 121 -2.33 0.48 9.21
CA LEU A 121 -0.90 0.53 9.49
C LEU A 121 -0.17 0.16 8.20
N SER A 122 0.65 1.03 7.63
CA SER A 122 1.21 0.82 6.28
C SER A 122 2.62 1.37 6.12
N ASN A 123 3.37 0.71 5.21
CA ASN A 123 4.65 1.23 4.72
C ASN A 123 4.50 2.55 3.97
N GLY A 124 3.33 2.83 3.37
CA GLY A 124 3.09 4.05 2.60
C GLY A 124 3.45 5.31 3.37
N SER A 125 4.05 6.28 2.69
CA SER A 125 4.27 7.61 3.27
C SER A 125 2.91 8.27 3.59
N PRO A 126 2.85 9.24 4.52
CA PRO A 126 1.59 9.90 4.87
C PRO A 126 0.83 10.43 3.66
N ALA A 127 1.53 11.11 2.74
CA ALA A 127 0.92 11.66 1.52
C ALA A 127 0.37 10.58 0.57
N MET A 128 1.05 9.43 0.45
CA MET A 128 0.55 8.31 -0.37
C MET A 128 -0.71 7.69 0.24
N LEU A 129 -0.76 7.55 1.57
CA LEU A 129 -1.92 6.98 2.25
C LEU A 129 -3.12 7.91 2.15
N ASP A 130 -2.91 9.20 2.36
CA ASP A 130 -3.96 10.22 2.21
C ASP A 130 -4.52 10.22 0.78
N GLY A 131 -3.64 10.18 -0.22
CA GLY A 131 -4.05 10.08 -1.64
C GLY A 131 -4.90 8.84 -1.93
N ALA A 132 -4.44 7.65 -1.52
CA ALA A 132 -5.17 6.40 -1.77
C ALA A 132 -6.52 6.34 -1.02
N VAL A 133 -6.55 6.77 0.25
CA VAL A 133 -7.76 6.75 1.07
C VAL A 133 -8.83 7.72 0.54
N GLN A 134 -8.41 8.92 0.11
CA GLN A 134 -9.30 9.91 -0.50
C GLN A 134 -9.82 9.41 -1.85
N SER A 135 -8.94 8.94 -2.74
CA SER A 135 -9.31 8.44 -4.06
C SER A 135 -10.21 7.20 -4.01
N ALA A 136 -10.09 6.38 -2.98
CA ALA A 136 -10.97 5.23 -2.74
C ALA A 136 -12.28 5.59 -2.01
N GLY A 137 -12.44 6.84 -1.53
CA GLY A 137 -13.64 7.28 -0.82
C GLY A 137 -13.88 6.60 0.52
N ILE A 138 -12.81 6.16 1.21
CA ILE A 138 -12.90 5.43 2.50
C ILE A 138 -12.40 6.25 3.70
N SER A 139 -12.11 7.54 3.53
CA SER A 139 -11.61 8.43 4.59
C SER A 139 -12.47 8.38 5.86
N ASP A 140 -13.79 8.49 5.74
CA ASP A 140 -14.70 8.49 6.89
C ASP A 140 -14.84 7.11 7.57
N LEU A 141 -14.39 6.05 6.87
CA LEU A 141 -14.45 4.67 7.32
C LEU A 141 -13.19 4.20 8.04
N LEU A 142 -12.19 5.08 8.19
CA LEU A 142 -10.95 4.85 8.92
C LEU A 142 -10.78 5.94 9.97
N ASP A 143 -10.48 5.55 11.19
CA ASP A 143 -10.23 6.49 12.28
C ASP A 143 -8.83 7.10 12.17
N VAL A 144 -7.86 6.34 11.64
CA VAL A 144 -6.48 6.80 11.44
C VAL A 144 -5.73 5.99 10.38
N SER A 145 -4.79 6.64 9.70
CA SER A 145 -3.76 6.01 8.86
C SER A 145 -2.38 6.15 9.50
N LEU A 146 -1.86 5.06 10.07
CA LEU A 146 -0.53 5.02 10.69
C LEU A 146 0.53 4.65 9.64
N SER A 147 1.46 5.57 9.40
CA SER A 147 2.60 5.35 8.50
C SER A 147 3.84 4.94 9.29
N VAL A 148 4.61 4.00 8.71
CA VAL A 148 5.94 3.63 9.24
C VAL A 148 6.94 4.78 9.22
N GLU A 149 6.68 5.85 8.49
CA GLU A 149 7.58 7.00 8.37
C GLU A 149 7.89 7.60 9.75
N SER A 150 6.94 7.53 10.68
CA SER A 150 7.13 7.97 12.07
C SER A 150 8.22 7.22 12.85
N VAL A 151 8.56 6.00 12.43
CA VAL A 151 9.60 5.16 13.07
C VAL A 151 10.82 4.93 12.18
N GLY A 152 10.80 5.42 10.94
CA GLY A 152 11.94 5.36 10.00
C GLY A 152 12.40 3.94 9.67
N VAL A 153 11.48 2.97 9.65
CA VAL A 153 11.78 1.57 9.30
C VAL A 153 10.53 0.87 8.77
N PHE A 154 10.67 0.08 7.70
CA PHE A 154 9.56 -0.66 7.09
C PHE A 154 9.14 -1.91 7.89
N LYS A 155 7.92 -2.38 7.64
CA LYS A 155 7.47 -3.73 8.05
C LYS A 155 8.44 -4.81 7.50
N PRO A 156 8.64 -5.94 8.21
CA PRO A 156 7.96 -6.36 9.44
C PRO A 156 8.68 -5.97 10.75
N HIS A 157 9.44 -4.86 10.78
CA HIS A 157 10.12 -4.46 12.02
C HIS A 157 9.12 -4.23 13.17
N ALA A 158 9.40 -4.78 14.36
CA ALA A 158 8.44 -4.82 15.47
C ALA A 158 7.95 -3.43 15.91
N SER A 159 8.83 -2.41 15.87
CA SER A 159 8.49 -1.02 16.26
C SER A 159 7.36 -0.42 15.42
N VAL A 160 7.18 -0.89 14.17
CA VAL A 160 6.07 -0.46 13.31
C VAL A 160 4.73 -0.86 13.93
N TYR A 161 4.64 -2.08 14.46
CA TYR A 161 3.39 -2.59 15.04
C TYR A 161 3.08 -1.97 16.40
N ASP A 162 4.10 -1.55 17.13
CA ASP A 162 3.93 -0.86 18.41
C ASP A 162 3.24 0.51 18.24
N LEU A 163 3.25 1.10 17.03
CA LEU A 163 2.50 2.33 16.70
C LEU A 163 1.00 2.21 17.01
N VAL A 164 0.42 1.03 16.83
CA VAL A 164 -1.01 0.79 17.11
C VAL A 164 -1.30 0.98 18.60
N GLY A 165 -0.50 0.35 19.45
CA GLY A 165 -0.66 0.46 20.90
C GLY A 165 -0.34 1.87 21.40
N GLN A 166 0.63 2.55 20.79
CA GLN A 166 0.96 3.95 21.12
C GLN A 166 -0.19 4.91 20.78
N HIS A 167 -0.90 4.68 19.66
CA HIS A 167 -2.02 5.53 19.25
C HIS A 167 -3.28 5.27 20.09
N TYR A 168 -3.68 4.00 20.25
CA TYR A 168 -4.95 3.64 20.88
C TYR A 168 -4.85 3.38 22.38
N GLY A 169 -3.64 3.25 22.94
CA GLY A 169 -3.44 2.87 24.34
C GLY A 169 -3.94 1.45 24.67
N CYS A 170 -4.05 0.57 23.67
CA CYS A 170 -4.59 -0.78 23.82
C CYS A 170 -3.50 -1.86 23.91
N ALA A 171 -3.86 -3.02 24.44
CA ALA A 171 -3.01 -4.20 24.49
C ALA A 171 -3.02 -4.95 23.15
N LYS A 172 -1.91 -5.66 22.84
CA LYS A 172 -1.78 -6.47 21.61
C LYS A 172 -2.92 -7.48 21.42
N GLY A 173 -3.46 -8.03 22.51
CA GLY A 173 -4.57 -8.98 22.48
C GLY A 173 -5.96 -8.37 22.21
N GLU A 174 -6.07 -7.05 22.07
CA GLU A 174 -7.30 -6.32 21.71
C GLU A 174 -7.31 -5.91 20.22
N VAL A 175 -6.21 -6.18 19.52
CA VAL A 175 -6.00 -5.78 18.12
C VAL A 175 -6.16 -6.99 17.21
N LEU A 176 -7.02 -6.87 16.20
CA LEU A 176 -7.06 -7.76 15.05
C LEU A 176 -6.28 -7.11 13.91
N PHE A 177 -5.15 -7.72 13.52
CA PHE A 177 -4.37 -7.28 12.37
C PHE A 177 -4.74 -8.08 11.12
N VAL A 178 -5.06 -7.41 10.02
CA VAL A 178 -5.52 -8.03 8.77
C VAL A 178 -4.55 -7.68 7.65
N SER A 179 -4.04 -8.69 6.95
CA SER A 179 -3.21 -8.51 5.75
C SER A 179 -3.34 -9.69 4.80
N SER A 180 -3.25 -9.41 3.49
CA SER A 180 -3.11 -10.41 2.43
C SER A 180 -1.65 -10.76 2.12
N ASN A 181 -0.71 -9.98 2.65
CA ASN A 181 0.71 -10.16 2.39
C ASN A 181 1.32 -11.02 3.52
N GLY A 182 1.89 -12.17 3.15
CA GLY A 182 2.41 -13.16 4.10
C GLY A 182 3.89 -13.00 4.45
N TRP A 183 4.47 -11.80 4.31
CA TRP A 183 5.89 -11.55 4.60
C TRP A 183 6.30 -12.08 5.98
#